data_AF-A0A968AY82-F1
#
_entry.id   AF-A0A968AY82-F1
#
_cell.length_a   1.000
_cell.length_b   1.000
_cell.length_c   1.000
_cell.angle_alpha   90.00
_cell.angle_beta   90.00
_cell.angle_gamma   90.00
#
_symmetry.space_group_name_H-M   'P 1'
#
loop_
_entity.id
_entity.type
_entity.pdbx_description
1 polymer ?
#
loop_
_entity_poly.entity_id
_entity_poly.type
_entity_poly.pdbx_seq_one_letter_code
_entity_poly.pdbx_strand_id
1 'polypeptide(L)'
;PERALIIEVDGDFHFTEEASLYDRERTAYLQGAGLRVIRFTNKQIFDSLGSVVKEIWGYMGQPINDFSIPAVWNKLELWRQTV
;
A
#
# COMPACT_ATOMS: atom_id res chain seq x y z
N PRO A 1 9.72 11.30 -2.60
CA PRO A 1 9.63 12.31 -3.69
C PRO A 1 10.16 11.82 -5.05
N GLU A 2 11.22 10.99 -5.07
CA GLU A 2 11.90 10.55 -6.30
C GLU A 2 11.10 9.57 -7.19
N ARG A 3 10.04 8.95 -6.67
CA ARG A 3 9.25 7.92 -7.39
C ARG A 3 7.80 8.31 -7.64
N ALA A 4 7.38 9.49 -7.16
CA ALA A 4 6.01 10.01 -7.32
C ALA A 4 4.92 8.96 -6.99
N LEU A 5 5.13 8.14 -5.95
CA LEU A 5 4.22 7.06 -5.56
C LEU A 5 3.47 7.43 -4.26
N ILE A 6 2.14 7.31 -4.31
CA ILE A 6 1.22 7.42 -3.18
C ILE A 6 0.66 6.03 -2.89
N ILE A 7 0.65 5.63 -1.62
CA ILE A 7 0.10 4.37 -1.14
C ILE A 7 -1.08 4.68 -0.24
N GLU A 8 -2.23 4.11 -0.54
CA GLU A 8 -3.45 4.24 0.24
C GLU A 8 -3.82 2.91 0.86
N VAL A 9 -4.27 2.98 2.11
CA VAL A 9 -4.80 1.84 2.84
C VAL A 9 -6.29 2.06 3.02
N ASP A 10 -7.08 1.29 2.29
CA ASP A 10 -8.53 1.32 2.39
C ASP A 10 -8.95 0.59 3.65
N GLY A 11 -9.38 1.38 4.63
CA GLY A 11 -10.23 0.90 5.70
C GLY A 11 -11.65 0.64 5.20
N ASP A 12 -12.39 -0.20 5.90
CA ASP A 12 -13.83 -0.33 5.65
C ASP A 12 -14.49 1.04 5.89
N PHE A 13 -14.82 1.76 4.82
CA PHE A 13 -15.55 3.02 4.89
C PHE A 13 -16.87 2.92 4.14
N HIS A 14 -17.88 3.46 4.80
CA HIS A 14 -19.27 3.46 4.40
C HIS A 14 -19.42 3.82 2.91
N PHE A 15 -20.02 2.91 2.16
CA PHE A 15 -20.34 3.02 0.73
C PHE A 15 -21.42 4.10 0.49
N THR A 16 -21.11 5.36 0.78
CA THR A 16 -21.93 6.49 0.36
C THR A 16 -21.45 6.97 -1.00
N GLU A 17 -22.38 7.50 -1.78
CA GLU A 17 -22.12 8.00 -3.12
C GLU A 17 -21.16 9.20 -3.08
N GLU A 18 -21.27 10.03 -2.03
CA GLU A 18 -20.42 11.19 -1.78
C GLU A 18 -18.97 10.78 -1.49
N ALA A 19 -18.76 9.73 -0.69
CA ALA A 19 -17.42 9.23 -0.39
C ALA A 19 -16.74 8.68 -1.66
N SER A 20 -17.49 7.98 -2.49
CA SER A 20 -16.99 7.46 -3.77
C SER A 20 -16.64 8.58 -4.77
N LEU A 21 -17.45 9.65 -4.81
CA LEU A 21 -17.17 10.79 -5.68
C LEU A 21 -15.92 11.54 -5.23
N TYR A 22 -15.81 11.83 -3.93
CA TYR A 22 -14.64 12.49 -3.35
C TYR A 22 -13.35 11.70 -3.59
N ASP A 23 -13.40 10.37 -3.42
CA ASP A 23 -12.26 9.50 -3.66
C ASP A 23 -11.79 9.51 -5.12
N ARG A 24 -12.75 9.53 -6.05
CA ARG A 24 -12.46 9.63 -7.49
C ARG A 24 -11.83 10.98 -7.84
N GLU A 25 -12.37 12.08 -7.33
CA GLU A 25 -11.82 13.42 -7.57
C GLU A 25 -10.41 13.55 -7.00
N ARG A 26 -10.19 13.03 -5.79
CA ARG A 26 -8.89 13.02 -5.15
C ARG A 26 -7.88 12.18 -5.96
N THR A 27 -8.27 11.01 -6.43
CA THR A 27 -7.43 10.16 -7.28
C THR A 27 -7.07 10.87 -8.59
N ALA A 28 -8.06 11.48 -9.25
CA ALA A 28 -7.85 12.20 -10.50
C ALA A 28 -6.91 13.41 -10.32
N TYR A 29 -7.06 14.15 -9.24
CA TYR A 29 -6.17 15.27 -8.91
C TYR A 29 -4.72 14.81 -8.71
N LEU A 30 -4.49 13.76 -7.91
CA LEU A 30 -3.16 13.22 -7.65
C LEU A 30 -2.51 12.68 -8.93
N GLN A 31 -3.26 11.96 -9.75
CA GLN A 31 -2.78 11.47 -11.04
C GLN A 31 -2.47 12.61 -12.02
N GLY A 32 -3.30 13.65 -12.05
CA GLY A 32 -3.07 14.87 -12.83
C GLY A 32 -1.79 15.62 -12.42
N ALA A 33 -1.38 15.50 -11.16
CA ALA A 33 -0.10 16.02 -10.67
C ALA A 33 1.11 15.13 -11.01
N GLY A 34 0.92 14.06 -11.79
CA GLY A 34 1.98 13.11 -12.17
C GLY A 34 2.31 12.08 -11.08
N LEU A 35 1.45 11.94 -10.06
CA LEU A 35 1.62 10.95 -9.00
C LEU A 35 0.92 9.65 -9.37
N ARG A 36 1.59 8.52 -9.14
CA ARG A 36 0.99 7.20 -9.19
C ARG A 36 0.33 6.90 -7.85
N VAL A 37 -0.94 6.53 -7.86
CA VAL A 37 -1.68 6.09 -6.66
C VAL A 37 -1.86 4.58 -6.73
N ILE A 38 -1.48 3.87 -5.67
CA ILE A 38 -1.77 2.44 -5.46
C ILE A 38 -2.48 2.26 -4.13
N ARG A 39 -3.33 1.23 -4.04
CA ARG A 39 -4.27 1.06 -2.94
C ARG A 39 -4.35 -0.39 -2.51
N PHE A 40 -4.37 -0.59 -1.19
CA PHE A 40 -4.52 -1.89 -0.57
C PHE A 40 -5.67 -1.86 0.43
N THR A 41 -6.53 -2.87 0.38
CA THR A 41 -7.52 -3.08 1.44
C THR A 41 -6.84 -3.55 2.72
N ASN A 42 -7.46 -3.26 3.86
CA ASN A 42 -7.08 -3.87 5.14
C ASN A 42 -6.89 -5.39 5.02
N LYS A 43 -7.84 -6.08 4.36
CA LYS A 43 -7.75 -7.53 4.14
C LYS A 43 -6.47 -7.93 3.41
N GLN A 44 -6.09 -7.25 2.33
CA GLN A 44 -4.84 -7.55 1.62
C GLN A 44 -3.60 -7.37 2.50
N ILE A 45 -3.60 -6.36 3.36
CA ILE A 45 -2.49 -6.09 4.29
C ILE A 45 -2.40 -7.19 5.35
N PHE A 46 -3.54 -7.54 5.98
CA PHE A 46 -3.55 -8.53 7.06
C PHE A 46 -3.31 -9.95 6.55
N ASP A 47 -3.91 -10.32 5.42
CA ASP A 47 -3.84 -11.67 4.87
C ASP A 47 -2.54 -11.91 4.07
N SER A 48 -1.99 -10.89 3.42
CA SER A 48 -0.87 -11.05 2.50
C SER A 48 0.06 -9.84 2.43
N LEU A 49 0.56 -9.40 3.59
CA LEU A 49 1.54 -8.32 3.68
C LEU A 49 2.75 -8.51 2.75
N GLY A 50 3.22 -9.75 2.58
CA GLY A 50 4.34 -10.06 1.68
C GLY A 50 4.05 -9.70 0.23
N SER A 51 2.81 -9.91 -0.24
CA SER A 51 2.39 -9.50 -1.59
C SER A 51 2.33 -7.97 -1.71
N VAL A 52 1.79 -7.29 -0.69
CA VAL A 52 1.71 -5.82 -0.64
C VAL A 52 3.11 -5.19 -0.73
N VAL A 53 4.06 -5.68 0.08
CA VAL A 53 5.44 -5.19 0.07
C VAL A 53 6.13 -5.46 -1.26
N LYS A 54 5.93 -6.66 -1.84
CA LYS A 54 6.49 -7.01 -3.15
C LYS A 54 5.99 -6.08 -4.26
N GLU A 55 4.71 -5.73 -4.23
CA GLU A 55 4.11 -4.81 -5.20
C GLU A 55 4.67 -3.39 -5.06
N ILE A 56 4.72 -2.84 -3.84
CA ILE A 56 5.35 -1.54 -3.57
C ILE A 56 6.80 -1.52 -4.07
N TRP A 57 7.54 -2.60 -3.81
CA TRP A 57 8.93 -2.74 -4.26
C TRP A 57 9.08 -2.77 -5.78
N GLY A 58 8.14 -3.38 -6.50
CA GLY A 58 8.10 -3.36 -7.97
C GLY A 58 8.07 -1.94 -8.53
N TYR A 59 7.36 -1.03 -7.86
CA TYR A 59 7.35 0.39 -8.22
C TYR A 59 8.64 1.14 -7.87
N MET A 60 9.51 0.53 -7.06
CA MET A 60 10.84 1.04 -6.75
C MET A 60 11.88 0.70 -7.82
N GLY A 61 11.58 -0.11 -8.84
CA GLY A 61 12.52 -0.42 -9.93
C GLY A 61 13.85 -1.01 -9.44
N GLN A 62 13.89 -1.55 -8.22
CA GLN A 62 15.02 -2.29 -7.68
C GLN A 62 14.75 -3.77 -7.93
N PRO A 63 15.67 -4.54 -8.55
CA PRO A 63 15.50 -5.98 -8.61
C PRO A 63 15.37 -6.50 -7.17
N ILE A 64 14.39 -7.39 -6.93
CA ILE A 64 14.32 -8.16 -5.69
C ILE A 64 15.44 -9.20 -5.78
N ASN A 65 16.68 -8.76 -5.68
CA ASN A 65 17.78 -9.64 -5.39
C ASN A 65 17.93 -9.66 -3.88
N ASP A 66 17.72 -10.85 -3.36
CA ASP A 66 18.05 -11.32 -2.04
C ASP A 66 16.88 -11.36 -1.06
N PHE A 67 16.74 -12.53 -0.44
CA PHE A 67 15.84 -12.86 0.65
C PHE A 67 16.18 -12.09 1.95
N SER A 68 16.92 -10.99 1.84
CA SER A 68 17.25 -10.10 2.93
C SER A 68 16.16 -9.02 3.06
N ILE A 69 15.06 -9.41 3.69
CA ILE A 69 14.32 -8.51 4.60
C ILE A 69 14.62 -8.96 6.05
N PRO A 70 15.83 -8.76 6.64
CA PRO A 70 16.19 -9.43 7.89
C PRO A 70 15.87 -8.66 9.19
N ALA A 71 15.05 -7.61 9.18
CA ALA A 71 14.73 -6.90 10.43
C ALA A 71 13.23 -6.62 10.64
N VAL A 72 12.52 -6.35 9.55
CA VAL A 72 11.09 -5.99 9.61
C VAL A 72 10.23 -7.24 9.85
N TRP A 73 10.55 -8.39 9.23
CA TRP A 73 9.82 -9.63 9.46
C TRP A 73 9.93 -10.13 10.89
N ASN A 74 11.12 -10.09 11.50
CA ASN A 74 11.29 -10.48 12.90
C ASN A 74 10.41 -9.64 13.84
N LYS A 75 10.24 -8.35 13.55
CA LYS A 75 9.38 -7.45 14.35
C LYS A 75 7.88 -7.69 14.10
N LEU A 76 7.50 -8.06 12.88
CA LEU A 76 6.11 -8.41 12.52
C LEU A 76 5.67 -9.77 13.06
N GLU A 77 6.55 -10.76 13.05
CA GLU A 77 6.32 -12.08 13.65
C GLU A 77 6.10 -11.96 15.17
N LEU A 78 6.91 -11.11 15.83
CA LEU A 78 6.73 -10.76 17.23
C LEU A 78 5.37 -10.10 17.50
N TRP A 79 4.96 -9.13 16.68
CA TRP A 79 3.64 -8.50 16.82
C TRP A 79 2.50 -9.52 16.69
N ARG A 80 2.56 -10.44 15.71
CA ARG A 80 1.55 -11.49 15.50
C ARG A 80 1.38 -12.47 16.66
N GLN A 81 2.38 -12.62 17.54
CA GLN A 81 2.33 -13.52 18.70
C GLN A 81 1.90 -12.82 19.99
N THR A 82 1.82 -11.48 19.98
CA THR A 82 1.55 -10.67 21.18
C THR A 82 0.20 -9.93 21.16
N VAL A 83 -0.60 -10.08 20.10
CA VAL A 83 -1.98 -9.59 20.01
C VAL A 83 -2.95 -10.70 19.62
#